data_AF-A0A520QV96-F1
#
_entry.id   AF-A0A520QV96-F1
#
_cell.length_a   1.000
_cell.length_b   1.000
_cell.length_c   1.000
_cell.angle_alpha   90.00
_cell.angle_beta   90.00
_cell.angle_gamma   90.00
#
_symmetry.space_group_name_H-M   'P 1'
#
loop_
_entity.id
_entity.type
_entity.pdbx_description
1 polymer ?
#
loop_
_entity_poly.entity_id
_entity_poly.type
_entity_poly.pdbx_seq_one_letter_code
_entity_poly.pdbx_strand_id
1 'polypeptide(L)'
;MNIVCACPACQMGIYQTSVEEASSIICTACGQSVAVPQGAIQVSEKNAQPRLNRCLVCPSTELFVRKNFPQRLGIAIVVVGLAMSCVAWGYRDLFWTFGILFSTALLDVILFFVVPDCLTCYRCGARYTGTDGMSEFGNFNLETHEKYRQQAARERQSNRPF
;
A
#
# COMPACT_ATOMS: atom_id res chain seq x y z
N MET A 1 -8.71 -12.36 -0.86
CA MET A 1 -7.62 -11.35 -0.73
C MET A 1 -7.63 -10.44 -1.94
N ASN A 2 -7.33 -9.15 -1.74
CA ASN A 2 -7.15 -8.21 -2.85
C ASN A 2 -5.68 -7.79 -2.95
N ILE A 3 -5.16 -7.74 -4.18
CA ILE A 3 -3.81 -7.25 -4.47
C ILE A 3 -3.89 -5.95 -5.29
N VAL A 4 -3.02 -5.02 -4.94
CA VAL A 4 -2.67 -3.86 -5.77
C VAL A 4 -1.18 -3.98 -6.07
N CYS A 5 -0.81 -4.21 -7.33
CA CYS A 5 0.59 -4.31 -7.73
C CYS A 5 0.86 -3.49 -8.99
N ALA A 6 2.11 -3.10 -9.20
CA ALA A 6 2.51 -2.53 -10.48
C ALA A 6 2.91 -3.66 -11.45
N CYS A 7 2.47 -3.57 -12.70
CA CYS A 7 2.90 -4.48 -13.74
C CYS A 7 4.43 -4.41 -13.93
N PRO A 8 5.17 -5.53 -13.95
CA PRO A 8 6.62 -5.50 -14.16
C PRO A 8 7.02 -5.00 -15.56
N ALA A 9 6.12 -5.10 -16.56
CA ALA A 9 6.40 -4.67 -17.93
C ALA A 9 6.12 -3.17 -18.16
N CYS A 10 4.92 -2.70 -17.77
CA CYS A 10 4.47 -1.33 -18.07
C CYS A 10 4.33 -0.42 -16.84
N GLN A 11 4.58 -0.94 -15.63
CA GLN A 11 4.44 -0.23 -14.35
C GLN A 11 3.02 0.26 -14.02
N MET A 12 2.03 -0.07 -14.85
CA MET A 12 0.64 0.28 -14.58
C MET A 12 0.11 -0.51 -13.37
N GLY A 13 -0.70 0.16 -12.53
CA GLY A 13 -1.36 -0.48 -11.40
C GLY A 13 -2.36 -1.54 -11.86
N ILE A 14 -2.21 -2.76 -11.36
CA ILE A 14 -3.14 -3.87 -11.49
C ILE A 14 -3.86 -4.04 -10.16
N TYR A 15 -5.19 -4.09 -10.22
CA TYR A 15 -6.04 -4.43 -9.09
C TYR A 15 -6.72 -5.75 -9.39
N GLN A 16 -6.51 -6.74 -8.53
CA GLN A 16 -7.14 -8.05 -8.65
C GLN A 16 -7.79 -8.43 -7.32
N THR A 17 -9.06 -8.79 -7.40
CA THR A 17 -9.83 -9.36 -6.28
C THR A 17 -9.77 -10.89 -6.34
N SER A 18 -9.83 -11.52 -5.18
CA SER A 18 -9.86 -12.99 -5.01
C SER A 18 -8.69 -13.71 -5.69
N VAL A 19 -7.47 -13.22 -5.45
CA VAL A 19 -6.24 -13.75 -6.09
C VAL A 19 -5.97 -15.21 -5.72
N GLU A 20 -6.50 -15.68 -4.59
CA GLU A 20 -6.43 -17.07 -4.13
C GLU A 20 -7.01 -18.09 -5.13
N GLU A 21 -7.97 -17.68 -5.97
CA GLU A 21 -8.58 -18.54 -7.00
C GLU A 21 -7.94 -18.33 -8.39
N ALA A 22 -7.13 -17.28 -8.54
CA ALA A 22 -6.54 -16.90 -9.82
C ALA A 22 -5.17 -17.55 -10.01
N SER A 23 -5.01 -18.32 -11.09
CA SER A 23 -3.71 -18.90 -11.49
C SER A 23 -2.76 -17.87 -12.11
N SER A 24 -3.30 -16.77 -12.65
CA SER A 24 -2.52 -15.69 -13.26
C SER A 24 -3.23 -14.34 -13.11
N ILE A 25 -2.44 -13.28 -13.04
CA ILE A 25 -2.90 -11.90 -12.98
C ILE A 25 -2.59 -11.25 -14.33
N ILE A 26 -3.60 -10.73 -15.02
CA ILE A 26 -3.41 -10.12 -16.34
C ILE A 26 -3.41 -8.60 -16.21
N CYS A 27 -2.41 -7.95 -16.79
CA CYS A 27 -2.39 -6.50 -16.90
C CYS A 27 -3.33 -6.03 -18.02
N THR A 28 -4.32 -5.20 -17.69
CA THR A 28 -5.25 -4.63 -18.66
C THR A 28 -4.62 -3.62 -19.62
N ALA A 29 -3.46 -3.05 -19.26
CA ALA A 29 -2.79 -2.03 -20.07
C ALA A 29 -1.85 -2.62 -21.13
N CYS A 30 -1.05 -3.63 -20.78
CA CYS A 30 -0.07 -4.23 -21.70
C CYS A 30 -0.38 -5.69 -22.07
N GLY A 31 -1.43 -6.29 -21.51
CA GLY A 31 -1.80 -7.68 -21.74
C GLY A 31 -0.88 -8.70 -21.06
N GLN A 32 0.12 -8.27 -20.31
CA GLN A 32 1.09 -9.19 -19.73
C GLN A 32 0.49 -10.00 -18.58
N SER A 33 0.70 -11.32 -18.60
CA SER A 33 0.24 -12.24 -17.55
C SER A 33 1.36 -12.51 -16.54
N VAL A 34 1.10 -12.24 -15.27
CA VAL A 34 1.96 -12.59 -14.14
C VAL A 34 1.42 -13.87 -13.52
N ALA A 35 2.16 -14.97 -13.66
CA ALA A 35 1.79 -16.24 -13.06
C ALA A 35 1.89 -16.17 -11.53
N VAL A 36 0.86 -16.64 -10.82
CA VAL A 36 0.87 -16.69 -9.36
C VAL A 36 1.71 -17.90 -8.94
N PRO A 37 2.81 -17.72 -8.19
CA PRO A 37 3.70 -18.82 -7.85
C PRO A 37 3.02 -19.82 -6.89
N GLN A 38 3.16 -21.11 -7.20
CA GLN A 38 2.63 -22.20 -6.37
C GLN A 38 3.26 -22.16 -4.96
N GLY A 39 2.42 -22.30 -3.93
CA GLY A 39 2.84 -22.25 -2.52
C GLY A 39 3.07 -20.84 -1.96
N ALA A 40 2.79 -19.78 -2.72
CA ALA A 40 2.89 -18.41 -2.21
C ALA A 40 1.76 -18.03 -1.25
N ILE A 41 0.62 -18.70 -1.37
CA ILE A 41 -0.55 -18.56 -0.51
C ILE A 41 -0.72 -19.89 0.22
N GLN A 42 -0.67 -19.86 1.55
CA GLN A 42 -1.07 -20.98 2.39
C GLN A 42 -2.53 -20.78 2.79
N VAL A 43 -3.42 -21.61 2.25
CA VAL A 43 -4.81 -21.71 2.72
C VAL A 43 -4.84 -22.76 3.82
N SER A 44 -4.91 -22.32 5.08
CA SER A 44 -5.14 -23.24 6.20
C SER A 44 -6.62 -23.64 6.22
N GLU A 45 -6.92 -24.87 6.60
CA GLU A 45 -8.21 -25.54 6.35
C GLU A 45 -9.50 -24.74 6.65
N LYS A 46 -10.50 -24.97 5.78
CA LYS A 46 -11.98 -24.76 5.82
C LYS A 46 -12.61 -23.49 6.43
N ASN A 47 -11.91 -22.66 7.17
CA ASN A 47 -12.44 -21.39 7.71
C ASN A 47 -11.35 -20.35 8.04
N ALA A 48 -10.09 -20.65 7.74
CA ALA A 48 -8.99 -19.71 7.96
C ALA A 48 -8.73 -18.88 6.69
N GLN A 49 -8.56 -17.58 6.88
CA GLN A 49 -8.24 -16.63 5.82
C GLN A 49 -6.85 -16.95 5.21
N PRO A 50 -6.63 -16.66 3.91
CA PRO A 50 -5.39 -17.00 3.22
C PRO A 50 -4.19 -16.25 3.80
N ARG A 51 -3.11 -17.00 4.10
CA ARG A 51 -1.82 -16.46 4.54
C ARG A 51 -0.86 -16.32 3.37
N LEU A 52 -0.16 -15.19 3.30
CA LEU A 52 0.82 -14.91 2.26
C LEU A 52 2.23 -15.18 2.81
N ASN A 53 3.02 -16.02 2.15
CA ASN A 53 4.40 -16.32 2.59
C ASN A 53 5.47 -15.57 1.79
N ARG A 54 5.14 -15.18 0.56
CA ARG A 54 6.03 -14.51 -0.39
C ARG A 54 5.24 -13.60 -1.29
N CYS A 55 5.92 -12.66 -1.92
CA CYS A 55 5.31 -11.81 -2.92
C CYS A 55 4.83 -12.63 -4.13
N LEU A 56 3.65 -12.27 -4.66
CA LEU A 56 3.05 -12.91 -5.84
C LEU A 56 3.63 -12.40 -7.16
N VAL A 57 4.26 -11.22 -7.14
CA VAL A 57 4.79 -10.52 -8.33
C VAL A 57 6.30 -10.69 -8.48
N CYS A 58 7.02 -10.84 -7.37
CA CYS A 58 8.48 -10.97 -7.36
C CYS A 58 8.91 -12.09 -6.41
N PRO A 59 10.12 -12.66 -6.56
CA PRO A 59 10.58 -13.77 -5.72
C PRO A 59 10.96 -13.37 -4.27
N SER A 60 10.60 -12.16 -3.82
CA SER A 60 10.93 -11.68 -2.46
C SER A 60 9.96 -12.25 -1.41
N THR A 61 10.52 -12.64 -0.26
CA THR A 61 9.80 -13.09 0.95
C THR A 61 9.71 -12.02 2.02
N GLU A 62 10.35 -10.87 1.81
CA GLU A 62 10.37 -9.79 2.80
C GLU A 62 9.17 -8.85 2.56
N LEU A 63 8.15 -9.00 3.40
CA LEU A 63 6.97 -8.14 3.46
C LEU A 63 6.92 -7.43 4.81
N PHE A 64 6.28 -6.26 4.84
CA PHE A 64 6.06 -5.49 6.06
C PHE A 64 4.63 -4.99 6.15
N VAL A 65 4.15 -4.82 7.37
CA VAL A 65 2.83 -4.25 7.66
C VAL A 65 2.91 -2.74 7.58
N ARG A 66 1.93 -2.14 6.91
CA ARG A 66 1.74 -0.68 6.84
C ARG A 66 0.26 -0.34 6.82
N LYS A 67 -0.13 0.78 7.44
CA LYS A 67 -1.47 1.34 7.25
C LYS A 67 -1.71 1.67 5.77
N ASN A 68 -2.84 1.22 5.23
CA ASN A 68 -3.25 1.51 3.85
C ASN A 68 -3.84 2.92 3.73
N PHE A 69 -3.08 3.92 4.16
CA PHE A 69 -3.58 5.29 4.24
C PHE A 69 -3.75 5.90 2.84
N PRO A 70 -4.97 6.29 2.45
CA PRO A 70 -5.20 6.96 1.18
C PRO A 70 -4.65 8.39 1.25
N GLN A 71 -3.41 8.58 0.81
CA GLN A 71 -2.72 9.88 0.86
C GLN A 71 -3.52 11.04 0.24
N ARG A 72 -4.31 10.76 -0.80
CA ARG A 72 -5.19 11.74 -1.43
C ARG A 72 -6.30 12.24 -0.49
N LEU A 73 -6.87 11.36 0.34
CA LEU A 73 -7.91 11.74 1.29
C LEU A 73 -7.34 12.63 2.40
N GLY A 74 -6.18 12.28 2.97
CA GLY A 74 -5.52 13.13 3.96
C GLY A 74 -5.19 14.52 3.41
N ILE A 75 -4.65 14.60 2.18
CA ILE A 75 -4.40 15.90 1.52
C ILE A 75 -5.71 16.68 1.32
N ALA A 76 -6.78 16.02 0.87
CA ALA A 76 -8.06 16.68 0.65
C ALA A 76 -8.62 17.26 1.96
N ILE A 77 -8.55 16.53 3.07
CA ILE A 77 -8.98 16.99 4.40
C ILE A 77 -8.21 18.24 4.81
N VAL A 78 -6.88 18.21 4.69
CA VAL A 78 -6.02 19.36 5.04
C VAL A 78 -6.31 20.58 4.19
N VAL A 79 -6.45 20.40 2.86
CA VAL A 79 -6.75 21.52 1.94
C VAL A 79 -8.12 22.13 2.25
N VAL A 80 -9.14 21.32 2.48
CA VAL A 80 -10.49 21.79 2.82
C VAL A 80 -10.49 22.50 4.18
N GLY A 81 -9.83 21.92 5.19
CA GLY A 81 -9.71 22.52 6.52
C GLY A 81 -9.00 23.87 6.50
N LEU A 82 -7.90 23.96 5.75
CA LEU A 82 -7.16 25.20 5.59
C LEU A 82 -7.99 26.27 4.86
N ALA A 83 -8.68 25.91 3.77
CA ALA A 83 -9.52 26.84 3.03
C ALA A 83 -10.66 27.39 3.91
N MET A 84 -11.36 26.52 4.66
CA MET A 84 -12.43 26.95 5.57
C MET A 84 -11.89 27.81 6.73
N SER A 85 -10.71 27.47 7.26
CA SER A 85 -10.05 28.25 8.30
C SER A 85 -9.66 29.66 7.82
N CYS A 86 -9.12 29.79 6.60
CA CYS A 86 -8.82 31.09 6.00
C CYS A 86 -10.08 31.95 5.82
N VAL A 87 -11.20 31.35 5.42
CA VAL A 87 -12.49 32.04 5.30
C VAL A 87 -12.97 32.55 6.67
N ALA A 88 -12.97 31.68 7.69
CA ALA A 88 -13.36 32.05 9.06
C ALA A 88 -12.49 33.17 9.64
N TRP A 89 -11.17 33.11 9.40
CA TRP A 89 -10.24 34.17 9.78
C TRP A 89 -10.54 35.49 9.08
N GLY A 90 -10.93 35.46 7.80
CA GLY A 90 -11.35 36.63 7.04
C GLY A 90 -12.55 37.36 7.68
N TYR A 91 -13.45 36.62 8.31
CA TYR A 91 -14.57 37.17 9.10
C TYR A 91 -14.18 37.62 10.51
N ARG A 92 -12.90 37.52 10.88
CA ARG A 92 -12.35 37.78 12.24
C ARG A 92 -12.93 36.88 13.33
N ASP A 93 -13.45 35.71 12.95
CA ASP A 93 -14.01 34.73 13.88
C ASP A 93 -12.92 33.76 14.38
N LEU A 94 -12.24 34.17 15.44
CA LEU A 94 -11.10 33.43 16.00
C LEU A 94 -11.50 32.04 16.50
N PHE A 95 -12.67 31.92 17.13
CA PHE A 95 -13.16 30.66 17.68
C PHE A 95 -13.41 29.62 16.57
N TRP A 96 -14.05 30.03 15.47
CA TRP A 96 -14.30 29.16 14.33
C TRP A 96 -13.03 28.74 13.60
N THR A 97 -12.08 29.67 13.44
CA THR A 97 -10.78 29.38 12.83
C THR A 97 -10.10 28.20 13.53
N PHE A 98 -9.96 28.27 14.85
CA PHE A 98 -9.36 27.18 15.62
C PHE A 98 -10.26 25.95 15.68
N GLY A 99 -11.57 26.11 15.80
CA GLY A 99 -12.52 24.99 15.80
C GLY A 99 -12.41 24.13 14.53
N ILE A 100 -12.28 24.75 13.36
CA ILE A 100 -12.10 24.05 12.08
C ILE A 100 -10.77 23.29 12.05
N LEU A 101 -9.67 23.95 12.45
CA LEU A 101 -8.35 23.31 12.47
C LEU A 101 -8.30 22.10 13.41
N PHE A 102 -8.85 22.24 14.62
CA PHE A 102 -8.95 21.13 15.57
C PHE A 102 -9.87 20.02 15.05
N SER A 103 -10.99 20.38 14.42
CA SER A 103 -11.90 19.39 13.83
C SER A 103 -11.22 18.59 12.72
N THR A 104 -10.47 19.25 11.83
CA THR A 104 -9.74 18.56 10.76
C THR A 104 -8.64 17.66 11.31
N ALA A 105 -7.91 18.11 12.34
CA ALA A 105 -6.89 17.29 13.00
C ALA A 105 -7.52 16.07 13.70
N LEU A 106 -8.67 16.24 14.34
CA LEU A 106 -9.40 15.13 14.97
C LEU A 106 -9.88 14.12 13.92
N LEU A 107 -10.36 14.59 12.77
CA LEU A 107 -10.79 13.72 11.67
C LEU A 107 -9.62 12.88 11.14
N ASP A 108 -8.43 13.46 11.00
CA ASP A 108 -7.22 12.72 10.62
C ASP A 108 -6.86 11.63 11.63
N VAL A 109 -7.00 11.91 12.93
CA VAL A 109 -6.79 10.91 13.99
C VAL A 109 -7.81 9.77 13.89
N ILE A 110 -9.09 10.09 13.70
CA ILE A 110 -10.14 9.07 13.52
C ILE A 110 -9.83 8.21 12.28
N LEU A 111 -9.44 8.84 11.18
CA LEU A 111 -9.08 8.15 9.95
C LEU A 111 -7.90 7.20 10.17
N PHE A 112 -6.89 7.61 10.95
CA PHE A 112 -5.76 6.75 11.29
C PHE A 112 -6.18 5.45 12.01
N PHE A 113 -7.16 5.53 12.91
CA PHE A 113 -7.68 4.34 13.60
C PHE A 113 -8.59 3.46 12.72
N VAL A 114 -9.35 4.06 11.81
CA VAL A 114 -10.29 3.35 10.93
C VAL A 114 -9.58 2.67 9.76
N VAL A 115 -8.45 3.22 9.28
CA VAL A 115 -7.75 2.68 8.11
C VAL A 115 -7.20 1.28 8.39
N PRO A 116 -7.54 0.29 7.54
CA PRO A 116 -7.02 -1.06 7.69
C PRO A 116 -5.54 -1.14 7.32
N ASP A 117 -4.87 -2.14 7.89
CA ASP A 117 -3.50 -2.48 7.54
C ASP A 117 -3.42 -3.19 6.19
N CYS A 118 -2.26 -3.07 5.54
CA CYS A 118 -1.90 -3.78 4.33
C CYS A 118 -0.46 -4.29 4.40
N LEU A 119 -0.21 -5.42 3.75
CA LEU A 119 1.15 -5.93 3.59
C LEU A 119 1.76 -5.30 2.34
N THR A 120 2.99 -4.84 2.44
CA THR A 120 3.74 -4.28 1.31
C THR A 120 5.05 -5.05 1.12
N CYS A 121 5.39 -5.39 -0.11
CA CYS A 121 6.68 -6.00 -0.44
C CYS A 121 7.79 -4.94 -0.53
N TYR A 122 8.94 -5.17 0.09
CA TYR A 122 10.08 -4.22 0.04
C TYR A 122 10.68 -4.07 -1.37
N ARG A 123 10.66 -5.12 -2.20
CA ARG A 123 11.34 -5.12 -3.51
C ARG A 123 10.50 -4.45 -4.60
N CYS A 124 9.26 -4.89 -4.77
CA CYS A 124 8.40 -4.43 -5.88
C CYS A 124 7.30 -3.44 -5.43
N GLY A 125 7.08 -3.25 -4.14
CA GLY A 125 6.04 -2.36 -3.62
C GLY A 125 4.60 -2.87 -3.82
N ALA A 126 4.40 -4.14 -4.20
CA ALA A 126 3.08 -4.75 -4.26
C ALA A 126 2.41 -4.74 -2.88
N ARG A 127 1.12 -4.39 -2.86
CA ARG A 127 0.29 -4.24 -1.66
C ARG A 127 -0.78 -5.31 -1.61
N TYR A 128 -0.98 -5.91 -0.45
CA TYR A 128 -1.94 -6.97 -0.21
C TYR A 128 -2.88 -6.58 0.93
N THR A 129 -4.18 -6.80 0.73
CA THR A 129 -5.25 -6.45 1.68
C THR A 129 -6.19 -7.63 1.86
N GLY A 130 -6.83 -7.72 3.03
CA GLY A 130 -7.69 -8.86 3.38
C GLY A 130 -6.94 -10.18 3.52
N THR A 131 -5.72 -10.12 4.07
CA THR A 131 -4.90 -11.29 4.46
C THR A 131 -4.85 -11.38 5.98
N ASP A 132 -4.97 -12.58 6.52
CA ASP A 132 -4.79 -12.81 7.95
C ASP A 132 -3.33 -13.20 8.27
N GLY A 133 -2.92 -13.09 9.52
CA GLY A 133 -1.52 -13.31 9.92
C GLY A 133 -0.58 -12.15 9.63
N MET A 134 -1.09 -10.93 9.41
CA MET A 134 -0.26 -9.73 9.30
C MET A 134 0.62 -9.53 10.55
N SER A 135 0.20 -9.99 11.72
CA SER A 135 0.95 -9.91 12.98
C SER A 135 2.28 -10.68 12.96
N GLU A 136 2.45 -11.63 12.05
CA GLU A 136 3.69 -12.41 11.89
C GLU A 136 4.74 -11.63 11.09
N PHE A 137 4.30 -10.65 10.30
CA PHE A 137 5.18 -9.76 9.56
C PHE A 137 5.63 -8.59 10.45
N GLY A 138 6.93 -8.31 10.38
CA GLY A 138 7.50 -7.15 11.08
C GLY A 138 6.96 -5.81 10.57
N ASN A 139 7.10 -4.81 11.42
CA ASN A 139 6.94 -3.42 11.01
C ASN A 139 8.00 -3.02 9.98
N PHE A 140 7.80 -1.84 9.37
CA PHE A 140 8.78 -1.26 8.46
C PHE A 140 10.17 -1.17 9.09
N ASN A 141 11.17 -1.72 8.41
CA ASN A 141 12.57 -1.74 8.78
C ASN A 141 13.36 -0.95 7.72
N LEU A 142 14.02 0.11 8.16
CA LEU A 142 14.75 1.02 7.28
C LEU A 142 15.96 0.34 6.62
N GLU A 143 16.70 -0.49 7.36
CA GLU A 143 17.86 -1.22 6.83
C GLU A 143 17.44 -2.14 5.68
N THR A 144 16.34 -2.86 5.84
CA THR A 144 15.78 -3.74 4.80
C THR A 144 15.36 -2.95 3.57
N HIS A 145 14.69 -1.81 3.76
CA HIS A 145 14.30 -0.93 2.68
C HIS A 145 15.51 -0.36 1.92
N GLU A 146 16.55 0.09 2.64
CA GLU A 146 17.77 0.60 2.02
C GLU A 146 18.55 -0.47 1.27
N LYS A 147 18.62 -1.70 1.80
CA LYS A 147 19.22 -2.86 1.13
C LYS A 147 18.61 -3.08 -0.25
N TYR A 148 17.27 -3.13 -0.36
CA TYR A 148 16.62 -3.30 -1.67
C TYR A 148 16.80 -2.08 -2.58
N ARG A 149 16.78 -0.86 -2.03
CA ARG A 149 17.07 0.35 -2.80
C ARG A 149 18.46 0.30 -3.43
N GLN A 150 19.47 -0.15 -2.68
CA GLN A 150 20.84 -0.32 -3.18
C GLN A 150 20.93 -1.44 -4.23
N GLN A 151 20.27 -2.58 -4.01
CA GLN A 151 20.23 -3.67 -4.99
C GLN A 151 19.62 -3.23 -6.32
N ALA A 152 18.47 -2.55 -6.29
CA ALA A 152 17.84 -2.01 -7.49
C ALA A 152 18.72 -0.97 -8.22
N ALA A 153 19.48 -0.16 -7.48
CA ALA A 153 20.44 0.77 -8.08
C ALA A 153 21.61 0.04 -8.76
N ARG A 154 22.14 -1.03 -8.14
CA ARG A 154 23.20 -1.87 -8.72
C ARG A 154 22.74 -2.59 -9.98
N GLU A 155 21.55 -3.20 -9.97
CA GLU A 155 20.96 -3.86 -11.15
C GLU A 155 20.79 -2.88 -12.32
N ARG A 156 20.38 -1.64 -12.06
CA ARG A 156 20.27 -0.58 -13.09
C ARG A 156 21.61 -0.15 -13.65
N GLN A 157 22.66 -0.13 -12.82
CA GLN A 157 24.02 0.20 -13.28
C GLN A 157 24.61 -0.92 -14.14
N SER A 158 24.42 -2.19 -13.75
CA SER A 158 24.89 -3.32 -14.55
C SER A 158 24.15 -3.48 -15.88
N ASN A 159 22.88 -3.06 -15.94
CA ASN A 159 22.05 -3.17 -17.13
C ASN A 159 22.04 -1.90 -18.00
N ARG A 160 22.92 -0.92 -17.72
CA ARG A 160 23.11 0.22 -18.63
C ARG A 160 23.96 -0.24 -19.83
N PRO A 161 23.43 -0.20 -21.07
CA PRO A 161 24.28 -0.40 -22.23
C PRO A 161 25.34 0.72 -22.28
N PHE A 162 26.57 0.33 -22.61
CA PHE A 162 27.71 1.23 -22.80
C PHE A 162 27.46 2.25 -23.92
#